data_AF-A0A7X3YEP7-F1
#
_entry.id   AF-A0A7X3YEP7-F1
#
_cell.length_a   1.000
_cell.length_b   1.000
_cell.length_c   1.000
_cell.angle_alpha   90.00
_cell.angle_beta   90.00
_cell.angle_gamma   90.00
#
_symmetry.space_group_name_H-M   'P 1'
#
loop_
_entity.id
_entity.type
_entity.pdbx_description
1 polymer ?
#
loop_
_entity_poly.entity_id
_entity_poly.type
_entity_poly.pdbx_seq_one_letter_code
_entity_poly.pdbx_strand_id
1 'polypeptide(L)'
;MDGQQAIGNRADAESQAYVPPLQLTEGQPPPIAANGGLSYMSFDRNGDAGTAAALEAAFQEIAEGHSQALVDRLDNAPPGPIETKWGLGFRGYDECVEHIRANGIEAPEGGVALPLRYTVYEHPSYSVVPSNALWRDPARKAEADLLRKAEDEL
;
A
#
# COMPACT_ATOMS: atom_id res chain seq x y z
N MET A 1 43.55 -11.26 -44.81
CA MET A 1 42.64 -12.34 -45.20
C MET A 1 42.51 -13.24 -43.98
N ASP A 2 41.69 -12.86 -43.01
CA ASP A 2 40.23 -13.11 -42.90
C ASP A 2 40.05 -14.27 -41.91
N GLY A 3 39.25 -14.20 -40.86
CA GLY A 3 38.27 -13.21 -40.48
C GLY A 3 37.61 -13.61 -39.15
N GLN A 4 36.96 -12.59 -38.56
CA GLN A 4 35.89 -12.62 -37.56
C GLN A 4 36.05 -13.43 -36.26
N GLN A 5 36.24 -12.64 -35.21
CA GLN A 5 35.57 -12.81 -33.91
C GLN A 5 34.09 -13.19 -34.09
N ALA A 6 33.63 -14.14 -33.29
CA ALA A 6 32.24 -14.24 -32.87
C ALA A 6 32.21 -14.14 -31.34
N ILE A 7 32.29 -12.91 -30.82
CA ILE A 7 31.74 -12.57 -29.52
C ILE A 7 30.24 -12.74 -29.67
N GLY A 8 29.77 -13.96 -29.38
CA GLY A 8 28.36 -14.29 -29.35
C GLY A 8 27.68 -13.30 -28.43
N ASN A 9 26.78 -12.52 -29.02
CA ASN A 9 25.91 -11.57 -28.36
C ASN A 9 25.14 -12.36 -27.29
N ARG A 10 25.64 -12.36 -26.05
CA ARG A 10 24.83 -12.73 -24.90
C ARG A 10 23.93 -11.52 -24.74
N ALA A 11 22.84 -11.50 -25.52
CA ALA A 11 21.67 -10.75 -25.13
C ALA A 11 21.41 -11.25 -23.71
N ASP A 12 21.72 -10.39 -22.73
CA ASP A 12 21.33 -10.61 -21.36
C ASP A 12 19.82 -10.81 -21.43
N ALA A 13 19.40 -12.08 -21.37
CA ALA A 13 18.02 -12.41 -21.17
C ALA A 13 17.69 -11.72 -19.86
N GLU A 14 16.96 -10.60 -19.94
CA GLU A 14 16.47 -9.86 -18.79
C GLU A 14 15.93 -10.91 -17.83
N SER A 15 16.66 -11.13 -16.73
CA SER A 15 16.29 -12.16 -15.78
C SER A 15 15.04 -11.65 -15.11
N GLN A 16 13.87 -11.99 -15.65
CA GLN A 16 12.60 -11.62 -15.06
C GLN A 16 12.62 -12.11 -13.62
N ALA A 17 12.41 -11.17 -12.69
CA ALA A 17 12.36 -11.52 -11.29
C ALA A 17 11.26 -12.57 -11.08
N TYR A 18 11.57 -13.61 -10.30
CA TYR A 18 10.55 -14.62 -10.00
C TYR A 18 9.45 -14.00 -9.14
N VAL A 19 8.22 -14.02 -9.64
CA VAL A 19 7.02 -13.59 -8.91
C VAL A 19 6.10 -14.79 -8.72
N PRO A 20 5.80 -15.19 -7.47
CA PRO A 20 4.90 -16.30 -7.23
C PRO A 20 3.48 -15.95 -7.70
N PRO A 21 2.74 -16.90 -8.29
CA PRO A 21 1.33 -16.68 -8.62
C PRO A 21 0.51 -16.48 -7.35
N LEU A 22 -0.59 -15.72 -7.44
CA LEU A 22 -1.54 -15.59 -6.36
C LEU A 22 -2.13 -16.97 -6.01
N GLN A 23 -2.04 -17.34 -4.73
CA GLN A 23 -2.65 -18.57 -4.20
C GLN A 23 -3.73 -18.18 -3.21
N LEU A 24 -4.94 -18.71 -3.40
CA LEU A 24 -6.06 -18.55 -2.48
C LEU A 24 -6.46 -19.94 -1.94
N THR A 25 -6.88 -19.97 -0.68
CA THR A 25 -7.44 -21.20 -0.08
C THR A 25 -8.82 -21.47 -0.69
N GLU A 26 -9.19 -22.74 -0.84
CA GLU A 26 -10.54 -23.09 -1.34
C GLU A 26 -11.63 -22.45 -0.46
N GLY A 27 -12.59 -21.79 -1.12
CA GLY A 27 -13.66 -21.04 -0.45
C GLY A 27 -13.27 -19.65 0.07
N GLN A 28 -12.00 -19.24 -0.05
CA GLN A 28 -11.55 -17.91 0.36
C GLN A 28 -12.03 -16.84 -0.64
N PRO A 29 -12.64 -15.73 -0.17
CA PRO A 29 -12.99 -14.61 -1.04
C PRO A 29 -11.73 -13.93 -1.60
N PRO A 30 -11.83 -13.14 -2.69
CA PRO A 30 -10.71 -12.36 -3.19
C PRO A 30 -10.11 -11.47 -2.09
N PRO A 31 -8.77 -11.29 -2.07
CA PRO A 31 -8.15 -10.45 -1.08
C PRO A 31 -8.61 -9.01 -1.29
N ILE A 32 -9.00 -8.37 -0.20
CA ILE A 32 -9.14 -6.92 -0.18
C ILE A 32 -7.70 -6.40 -0.08
N ALA A 33 -7.11 -6.03 -1.21
CA ALA A 33 -5.73 -5.55 -1.31
C ALA A 33 -5.54 -4.79 -2.62
N ALA A 34 -4.56 -3.88 -2.67
CA ALA A 34 -4.11 -3.29 -3.93
C ALA A 34 -3.72 -4.40 -4.91
N ASN A 35 -3.98 -4.18 -6.20
CA ASN A 35 -3.66 -5.13 -7.28
C ASN A 35 -4.22 -6.55 -7.08
N GLY A 36 -5.31 -6.71 -6.31
CA GLY A 36 -5.86 -8.03 -5.99
C GLY A 36 -4.87 -8.93 -5.24
N GLY A 37 -3.95 -8.36 -4.47
CA GLY A 37 -2.95 -9.08 -3.69
C GLY A 37 -1.67 -9.43 -4.47
N LEU A 38 -1.55 -9.01 -5.73
CA LEU A 38 -0.31 -9.16 -6.49
C LEU A 38 0.76 -8.16 -6.03
N SER A 39 2.01 -8.62 -5.99
CA SER A 39 3.17 -7.76 -5.74
C SER A 39 3.35 -6.76 -6.88
N TYR A 40 3.87 -5.57 -6.59
CA TYR A 40 4.22 -4.62 -7.66
C TYR A 40 5.27 -5.18 -8.63
N MET A 41 6.09 -6.13 -8.19
CA MET A 41 7.02 -6.86 -9.07
C MET A 41 6.30 -7.61 -10.21
N SER A 42 5.02 -7.95 -10.07
CA SER A 42 4.20 -8.51 -11.16
C SER A 42 4.06 -7.54 -12.35
N PHE A 43 4.33 -6.25 -12.15
CA PHE A 43 4.22 -5.20 -13.16
C PHE A 43 5.59 -4.65 -13.58
N ASP A 44 6.68 -5.37 -13.30
CA ASP A 44 8.04 -5.00 -13.69
C ASP A 44 8.14 -4.76 -15.21
N ARG A 45 8.73 -3.62 -15.58
CA ARG A 45 9.04 -3.26 -16.97
C ARG A 45 10.47 -2.75 -17.04
N ASN A 46 11.29 -3.39 -17.88
CA ASN A 46 12.69 -3.04 -18.09
C ASN A 46 13.53 -3.07 -16.79
N GLY A 47 13.18 -3.96 -15.84
CA GLY A 47 13.92 -4.15 -14.59
C GLY A 47 13.68 -3.06 -13.53
N ASP A 48 12.54 -2.36 -13.59
CA ASP A 48 12.15 -1.34 -12.60
C ASP A 48 11.51 -1.93 -11.34
N ALA A 49 11.30 -3.26 -11.30
CA ALA A 49 10.68 -4.01 -10.22
C ALA A 49 9.26 -3.52 -9.87
N GLY A 50 8.56 -2.88 -10.81
CA GLY A 50 7.22 -2.32 -10.63
C GLY A 50 7.18 -0.94 -10.00
N THR A 51 8.33 -0.25 -9.89
CA THR A 51 8.41 1.09 -9.30
C THR A 51 7.53 2.09 -10.03
N ALA A 52 7.49 2.05 -11.37
CA ALA A 52 6.64 2.95 -12.15
C ALA A 52 5.16 2.72 -11.85
N ALA A 53 4.72 1.46 -11.77
CA ALA A 53 3.34 1.10 -11.45
C ALA A 53 2.95 1.50 -10.02
N ALA A 54 3.87 1.38 -9.06
CA ALA A 54 3.64 1.83 -7.68
C ALA A 54 3.49 3.35 -7.59
N LEU A 55 4.31 4.10 -8.31
CA LEU A 55 4.20 5.56 -8.38
C LEU A 55 2.90 6.00 -9.06
N GLU A 56 2.51 5.36 -10.16
CA GLU A 56 1.24 5.65 -10.84
C GLU A 56 0.04 5.45 -9.91
N ALA A 57 0.00 4.32 -9.19
CA ALA A 57 -1.05 4.04 -8.21
C ALA A 57 -1.06 5.04 -7.05
N ALA A 58 0.12 5.46 -6.57
CA ALA A 58 0.22 6.51 -5.55
C ALA A 58 -0.34 7.85 -6.03
N PHE A 59 -0.01 8.27 -7.26
CA PHE A 59 -0.55 9.51 -7.82
C PHE A 59 -2.05 9.43 -8.07
N GLN A 60 -2.56 8.26 -8.46
CA GLN A 60 -3.99 8.04 -8.61
C GLN A 60 -4.71 8.18 -7.27
N GLU A 61 -4.21 7.55 -6.20
CA GLU A 61 -4.76 7.65 -4.85
C GLU A 61 -4.82 9.12 -4.37
N ILE A 62 -3.76 9.89 -4.65
CA ILE A 62 -3.71 11.33 -4.34
C ILE A 62 -4.75 12.11 -5.16
N ALA A 63 -4.85 11.82 -6.47
CA ALA A 63 -5.79 12.48 -7.36
C ALA A 63 -7.26 12.20 -7.00
N GLU A 64 -7.54 10.99 -6.50
CA GLU A 64 -8.88 10.58 -6.04
C GLU A 64 -9.28 11.24 -4.71
N GLY A 65 -8.30 11.72 -3.93
CA GLY A 65 -8.55 12.53 -2.73
C GLY A 65 -9.12 11.72 -1.56
N HIS A 66 -8.88 10.41 -1.52
CA HIS A 66 -9.44 9.50 -0.53
C HIS A 66 -9.01 9.85 0.91
N SER A 67 -7.80 10.36 1.11
CA SER A 67 -7.35 10.84 2.42
C SER A 67 -8.17 12.02 2.92
N GLN A 68 -8.40 13.03 2.08
CA GLN A 68 -9.22 14.18 2.47
C GLN A 68 -10.68 13.77 2.73
N ALA A 69 -11.25 12.91 1.87
CA ALA A 69 -12.60 12.40 2.04
C ALA A 69 -12.75 11.61 3.36
N LEU A 70 -11.71 10.87 3.77
CA LEU A 70 -11.69 10.24 5.07
C LEU A 70 -11.67 11.28 6.19
N VAL A 71 -10.76 12.25 6.16
CA VAL A 71 -10.66 13.31 7.18
C VAL A 71 -12.02 13.99 7.36
N ASP A 72 -12.65 14.40 6.26
CA ASP A 72 -13.98 15.02 6.28
C ASP A 72 -15.04 14.09 6.90
N ARG A 73 -14.97 12.78 6.59
CA ARG A 73 -15.87 11.77 7.18
C ARG A 73 -15.63 11.62 8.68
N LEU A 74 -14.39 11.67 9.15
CA LEU A 74 -14.05 11.52 10.57
C LEU A 74 -14.47 12.73 11.40
N ASP A 75 -14.29 13.94 10.86
CA ASP A 75 -14.69 15.20 11.48
C ASP A 75 -16.21 15.30 11.67
N ASN A 76 -16.98 14.69 10.77
CA ASN A 76 -18.44 14.70 10.80
C ASN A 76 -19.07 13.45 11.44
N ALA A 77 -18.29 12.39 11.68
CA ALA A 77 -18.82 11.15 12.25
C ALA A 77 -19.08 11.30 13.76
N PRO A 78 -20.12 10.64 14.31
CA PRO A 78 -20.38 10.65 15.75
C PRO A 78 -19.25 9.96 16.52
N PRO A 79 -19.07 10.25 17.82
CA PRO A 79 -18.17 9.50 18.69
C PRO A 79 -18.54 8.01 18.71
N GLY A 80 -17.53 7.14 18.76
CA GLY A 80 -17.70 5.70 18.77
C GLY A 80 -17.16 5.00 17.51
N PRO A 81 -17.32 3.67 17.44
CA PRO A 81 -16.77 2.86 16.36
C PRO A 81 -17.32 3.26 14.99
N ILE A 82 -16.45 3.20 13.99
CA ILE A 82 -16.77 3.52 12.60
C ILE A 82 -16.75 2.23 11.79
N GLU A 83 -17.82 1.98 11.04
CA GLU A 83 -17.89 0.85 10.10
C GLU A 83 -16.95 1.07 8.92
N THR A 84 -16.14 0.06 8.63
CA THR A 84 -15.23 0.03 7.47
C THR A 84 -15.37 -1.31 6.73
N LYS A 85 -14.81 -1.42 5.53
CA LYS A 85 -14.71 -2.68 4.77
C LYS A 85 -13.93 -3.77 5.50
N TRP A 86 -13.19 -3.42 6.55
CA TRP A 86 -12.41 -4.33 7.39
C TRP A 86 -13.12 -4.70 8.70
N GLY A 87 -14.31 -4.18 8.94
CA GLY A 87 -15.02 -4.23 10.22
C GLY A 87 -14.91 -2.91 10.99
N LEU A 88 -15.12 -2.97 12.30
CA LEU A 88 -15.11 -1.79 13.16
C LEU A 88 -13.70 -1.20 13.27
N GLY A 89 -13.59 0.09 12.93
CA GLY A 89 -12.42 0.92 13.15
C GLY A 89 -12.66 2.01 14.20
N PHE A 90 -11.59 2.63 14.67
CA PHE A 90 -11.61 3.70 15.67
C PHE A 90 -10.71 4.84 15.20
N ARG A 91 -10.97 6.08 15.63
CA ARG A 91 -10.13 7.24 15.26
C ARG A 91 -8.78 7.19 15.94
N GLY A 92 -8.74 6.60 17.12
CA GLY A 92 -7.55 6.50 17.93
C GLY A 92 -7.59 5.31 18.88
N TYR A 93 -6.45 5.10 19.52
CA TYR A 93 -6.25 4.02 20.48
C TYR A 93 -7.22 4.10 21.67
N ASP A 94 -7.41 5.29 22.24
CA ASP A 94 -8.21 5.46 23.46
C ASP A 94 -9.69 5.09 23.23
N GLU A 95 -10.28 5.55 22.13
CA GLU A 95 -11.65 5.22 21.72
C GLU A 95 -11.85 3.70 21.56
N CYS A 96 -10.83 3.02 21.03
CA CYS A 96 -10.84 1.57 20.90
C CYS A 96 -10.80 0.86 22.27
N VAL A 97 -9.91 1.29 23.17
CA VAL A 97 -9.79 0.71 24.51
C VAL A 97 -11.07 0.94 25.33
N GLU A 98 -11.68 2.12 25.21
CA GLU A 98 -12.99 2.41 25.80
C GLU A 98 -14.06 1.46 25.28
N HIS A 99 -14.09 1.21 23.96
CA HIS A 99 -15.04 0.25 23.37
C HIS A 99 -14.84 -1.17 23.89
N ILE A 100 -13.60 -1.65 24.02
CA ILE A 100 -13.28 -2.97 24.58
C ILE A 100 -13.78 -3.09 26.02
N ARG A 101 -13.50 -2.07 26.85
CA ARG A 101 -13.92 -2.05 28.26
C ARG A 101 -15.44 -2.00 28.41
N ALA A 102 -16.11 -1.17 27.61
CA ALA A 102 -17.57 -1.02 27.64
C ALA A 102 -18.31 -2.29 27.23
N ASN A 103 -17.75 -3.08 26.30
CA ASN A 103 -18.37 -4.30 25.80
C ASN A 103 -17.92 -5.59 26.51
N GLY A 104 -17.04 -5.48 27.51
CA GLY A 104 -16.56 -6.64 28.27
C GLY A 104 -15.82 -7.67 27.40
N ILE A 105 -15.08 -7.22 26.40
CA ILE A 105 -14.33 -8.12 25.51
C ILE A 105 -13.15 -8.69 26.31
N GLU A 106 -13.23 -9.98 26.67
CA GLU A 106 -12.18 -10.68 27.40
C GLU A 106 -11.16 -11.31 26.45
N ALA A 107 -9.88 -11.24 26.85
CA ALA A 107 -8.83 -11.96 26.15
C ALA A 107 -8.95 -13.47 26.44
N PRO A 108 -8.69 -14.34 25.45
CA PRO A 108 -8.59 -15.78 25.71
C PRO A 108 -7.43 -16.07 26.67
N GLU A 109 -7.48 -17.23 27.35
CA GLU A 109 -6.41 -17.65 28.27
C GLU A 109 -5.03 -17.64 27.56
N GLY A 110 -4.07 -16.91 28.13
CA GLY A 110 -2.74 -16.72 27.55
C GLY A 110 -2.68 -15.82 26.30
N GLY A 111 -3.80 -15.18 25.93
CA GLY A 111 -3.91 -14.32 24.75
C GLY A 111 -4.12 -12.85 25.08
N VAL A 112 -4.31 -12.07 24.01
CA VAL A 112 -4.62 -10.64 24.05
C VAL A 112 -5.84 -10.37 23.16
N ALA A 113 -6.81 -9.63 23.68
CA ALA A 113 -7.91 -9.08 22.89
C ALA A 113 -7.46 -7.74 22.31
N LEU A 114 -7.18 -7.73 21.00
CA LEU A 114 -6.80 -6.54 20.26
C LEU A 114 -7.83 -6.29 19.15
N PRO A 115 -8.15 -5.03 18.84
CA PRO A 115 -8.93 -4.73 17.65
C PRO A 115 -8.16 -5.17 16.40
N LEU A 116 -8.88 -5.64 15.38
CA LEU A 116 -8.29 -6.08 14.11
C LEU A 116 -7.63 -4.93 13.33
N ARG A 117 -8.04 -3.66 13.55
CA ARG A 117 -7.38 -2.45 13.05
C ARG A 117 -7.66 -1.26 13.98
N TYR A 118 -6.65 -0.44 14.25
CA TYR A 118 -6.79 0.86 14.92
C TYR A 118 -7.01 2.02 13.94
N THR A 119 -7.03 1.75 12.61
CA THR A 119 -7.17 2.80 11.60
C THR A 119 -8.46 2.61 10.81
N VAL A 120 -9.25 3.68 10.74
CA VAL A 120 -10.40 3.87 9.85
C VAL A 120 -10.00 4.14 8.38
N TYR A 121 -8.69 4.19 8.09
CA TYR A 121 -8.16 4.35 6.74
C TYR A 121 -8.29 3.04 5.96
N GLU A 122 -9.10 3.09 4.89
CA GLU A 122 -9.48 1.91 4.10
C GLU A 122 -8.62 1.75 2.85
N HIS A 123 -7.82 2.75 2.49
CA HIS A 123 -7.11 2.79 1.22
C HIS A 123 -5.66 2.30 1.35
N PRO A 124 -5.01 1.89 0.25
CA PRO A 124 -3.58 1.61 0.25
C PRO A 124 -2.78 2.86 0.63
N SER A 125 -1.77 2.69 1.48
CA SER A 125 -0.81 3.74 1.81
C SER A 125 0.47 3.54 1.00
N TYR A 126 0.98 4.60 0.39
CA TYR A 126 2.22 4.58 -0.36
C TYR A 126 3.27 5.42 0.36
N SER A 127 4.50 4.91 0.40
CA SER A 127 5.67 5.66 0.89
C SER A 127 6.81 5.46 -0.09
N VAL A 128 7.44 6.54 -0.53
CA VAL A 128 8.58 6.45 -1.44
C VAL A 128 9.86 6.63 -0.65
N VAL A 129 10.67 5.57 -0.56
CA VAL A 129 11.91 5.61 0.23
C VAL A 129 12.82 6.78 -0.19
N PRO A 130 13.50 7.47 0.76
CA PRO A 130 14.33 8.64 0.45
C PRO A 130 15.48 8.39 -0.54
N SER A 131 15.87 7.13 -0.75
CA SER A 131 16.89 6.73 -1.71
C SER A 131 16.39 6.69 -3.17
N ASN A 132 15.09 6.80 -3.41
CA ASN A 132 14.53 6.79 -4.76
C ASN A 132 15.03 7.99 -5.58
N ALA A 133 15.34 7.76 -6.87
CA ALA A 133 15.86 8.79 -7.76
C ALA A 133 14.90 9.97 -7.96
N LEU A 134 13.58 9.75 -7.84
CA LEU A 134 12.53 10.78 -7.86
C LEU A 134 12.90 11.99 -7.00
N TRP A 135 13.45 11.77 -5.80
CA TRP A 135 13.76 12.83 -4.85
C TRP A 135 14.88 13.76 -5.27
N ARG A 136 15.73 13.32 -6.22
CA ARG A 136 16.92 14.05 -6.67
C ARG A 136 16.80 14.51 -8.12
N ASP A 137 15.81 14.02 -8.86
CA ASP A 137 15.56 14.38 -10.25
C ASP A 137 14.86 15.75 -10.35
N PRO A 138 15.53 16.81 -10.85
CA PRO A 138 14.91 18.12 -10.99
C PRO A 138 13.71 18.12 -11.94
N ALA A 139 13.66 17.21 -12.92
CA ALA A 139 12.56 17.13 -13.87
C ALA A 139 11.27 16.61 -13.22
N ARG A 140 11.38 15.86 -12.11
CA ARG A 140 10.24 15.28 -11.38
C ARG A 140 9.93 16.03 -10.09
N LYS A 141 10.40 17.27 -9.94
CA LYS A 141 10.21 18.08 -8.73
C LYS A 141 8.74 18.22 -8.33
N ALA A 142 7.84 18.46 -9.29
CA ALA A 142 6.41 18.63 -9.01
C ALA A 142 5.79 17.35 -8.41
N GLU A 143 6.18 16.19 -8.91
CA GLU A 143 5.71 14.89 -8.42
C GLU A 143 6.26 14.58 -7.03
N ALA A 144 7.54 14.90 -6.77
CA ALA A 144 8.13 14.79 -5.45
C ALA A 144 7.44 15.71 -4.43
N ASP A 145 7.13 16.95 -4.81
CA ASP A 145 6.44 17.91 -3.95
C ASP A 145 4.99 17.43 -3.66
N LEU A 146 4.31 16.81 -4.63
CA LEU A 146 2.98 16.21 -4.46
C LEU A 146 3.00 15.03 -3.46
N LEU A 147 3.99 14.13 -3.58
CA LEU A 147 4.12 12.98 -2.67
C LEU A 147 4.41 13.41 -1.23
N ARG A 148 5.26 14.42 -1.01
CA ARG A 148 5.50 14.95 0.34
C ARG A 148 4.23 15.49 0.97
N LYS A 149 3.47 16.27 0.21
CA LYS A 149 2.21 16.83 0.69
C LYS A 149 1.26 15.70 1.11
N ALA A 150 1.15 14.65 0.30
CA ALA A 150 0.30 13.50 0.61
C ALA A 150 0.79 12.72 1.85
N GLU A 151 2.10 12.60 2.05
CA GLU A 151 2.67 11.99 3.26
C GLU A 151 2.37 12.82 4.53
N ASP A 152 2.32 14.15 4.43
CA ASP A 152 1.98 15.05 5.56
C ASP A 152 0.48 15.08 5.90
N GLU A 153 -0.39 14.67 4.97
CA GLU A 153 -1.86 14.66 5.12
C GLU A 153 -2.42 13.31 5.63
N LEU A 154 -1.55 12.31 5.82
CA LEU A 154 -1.87 10.97 6.36
C LEU A 154 -1.64 10.89 7.88
#